data_AF-A0A0P1EGL8-F1
#
_entry.id   AF-A0A0P1EGL8-F1
#
_cell.length_a   1.000
_cell.length_b   1.000
_cell.length_c   1.000
_cell.angle_alpha   90.00
_cell.angle_beta   90.00
_cell.angle_gamma   90.00
#
_symmetry.space_group_name_H-M   'P 1'
#
loop_
_entity.id
_entity.type
_entity.pdbx_description
1 polymer ?
#
loop_
_entity_poly.entity_id
_entity_poly.type
_entity_poly.pdbx_seq_one_letter_code
_entity_poly.pdbx_strand_id
1 'polypeptide(L)'
;MGLSELSDDHHLHPPHRPQPRLWIEGKHLQAAGLAHGTRCALVQTDTGLMLRADPYGLRRVAGKPERPIIDITGTSLGAVGRAETVTCEYEAGGGLLTVTTQ
;
A
#
# COMPACT_ATOMS: atom_id res chain seq x y z
N MET A 1 -49.65 -35.45 -0.03
CA MET A 1 -49.16 -34.07 0.20
C MET A 1 -47.72 -34.19 0.66
N GLY A 2 -46.76 -34.05 -0.24
CA GLY A 2 -45.33 -34.05 0.10
C GLY A 2 -44.85 -32.61 0.20
N LEU A 3 -44.38 -32.20 1.37
CA LEU A 3 -43.72 -30.92 1.57
C LEU A 3 -42.35 -31.00 0.90
N SER A 4 -42.12 -30.14 -0.09
CA SER A 4 -40.80 -29.88 -0.65
C SER A 4 -40.04 -28.98 0.33
N GLU A 5 -39.07 -29.55 1.04
CA GLU A 5 -38.03 -28.76 1.70
C GLU A 5 -37.11 -28.16 0.63
N LEU A 6 -37.29 -26.86 0.40
CA LEU A 6 -36.31 -26.01 -0.27
C LEU A 6 -35.15 -25.81 0.70
N SER A 7 -34.01 -26.44 0.44
CA SER A 7 -32.77 -26.13 1.13
C SER A 7 -32.20 -24.83 0.55
N ASP A 8 -32.42 -23.73 1.26
CA ASP A 8 -31.75 -22.44 1.04
C ASP A 8 -30.26 -22.59 1.41
N ASP A 9 -29.45 -22.96 0.42
CA ASP A 9 -27.99 -22.96 0.52
C ASP A 9 -27.48 -21.51 0.39
N HIS A 10 -27.67 -20.72 1.45
CA HIS A 10 -26.98 -19.45 1.60
C HIS A 10 -25.49 -19.70 1.83
N HIS A 11 -24.72 -19.71 0.75
CA HIS A 11 -23.26 -19.61 0.81
C HIS A 11 -22.87 -18.30 1.50
N LEU A 12 -22.67 -18.37 2.82
CA LEU A 12 -22.05 -17.31 3.60
C LEU A 12 -20.65 -17.05 3.01
N HIS A 13 -20.49 -15.92 2.34
CA HIS A 13 -19.16 -15.46 1.95
C HIS A 13 -18.30 -15.39 3.22
N PRO A 14 -17.07 -15.94 3.18
CA PRO A 14 -16.17 -15.80 4.32
C PRO A 14 -15.98 -14.30 4.60
N PRO A 15 -15.96 -13.88 5.89
CA PRO A 15 -15.86 -12.48 6.24
C PRO A 15 -14.60 -11.88 5.61
N HIS A 16 -14.76 -10.74 4.93
CA HIS A 16 -13.65 -9.98 4.37
C HIS A 16 -12.70 -9.59 5.50
N ARG A 17 -11.54 -10.26 5.60
CA ARG A 17 -10.49 -9.83 6.51
C ARG A 17 -9.84 -8.57 5.97
N PRO A 18 -9.68 -7.50 6.78
CA PRO A 18 -8.95 -6.33 6.36
C PRO A 18 -7.51 -6.72 6.03
N GLN A 19 -7.06 -6.37 4.83
CA GLN A 19 -5.66 -6.53 4.42
C GLN A 19 -4.84 -5.37 4.97
N PRO A 20 -3.58 -5.61 5.40
CA PRO A 20 -2.70 -4.53 5.81
C PRO A 20 -2.50 -3.53 4.66
N ARG A 21 -2.50 -2.24 4.99
CA ARG A 21 -2.44 -1.13 4.03
C ARG A 21 -1.43 -0.09 4.48
N LEU A 22 -0.56 0.32 3.57
CA LEU A 22 0.30 1.50 3.71
C LEU A 22 -0.22 2.56 2.74
N TRP A 23 -0.67 3.68 3.30
CA TRP A 23 -1.12 4.85 2.56
C TRP A 23 -0.17 6.01 2.87
N ILE A 24 0.55 6.48 1.85
CA ILE A 24 1.36 7.71 1.94
C ILE A 24 0.77 8.76 1.01
N GLU A 25 0.70 10.00 1.46
CA GLU A 25 0.02 11.08 0.75
C GLU A 25 0.81 12.40 0.79
N GLY A 26 0.67 13.16 -0.30
CA GLY A 26 0.94 14.59 -0.31
C GLY A 26 2.42 14.92 -0.19
N LYS A 27 2.75 15.68 0.86
CA LYS A 27 4.03 16.39 1.00
C LYS A 27 5.23 15.44 1.05
N HIS A 28 5.12 14.28 1.69
CA HIS A 28 6.25 13.34 1.77
C HIS A 28 6.61 12.75 0.41
N LEU A 29 5.62 12.40 -0.40
CA LEU A 29 5.84 11.91 -1.76
C LEU A 29 6.42 13.00 -2.67
N GLN A 30 5.86 14.21 -2.63
CA GLN A 30 6.39 15.35 -3.40
C GLN A 30 7.82 15.69 -2.99
N ALA A 31 8.08 15.78 -1.68
CA ALA A 31 9.40 16.10 -1.16
C ALA A 31 10.42 15.02 -1.55
N ALA A 32 10.04 13.74 -1.55
CA ALA A 32 10.89 12.66 -2.02
C ALA A 32 11.11 12.63 -3.55
N GLY A 33 10.50 13.52 -4.35
CA GLY A 33 10.56 13.46 -5.82
C GLY A 33 9.64 12.41 -6.45
N LEU A 34 8.73 11.81 -5.67
CA LEU A 34 7.75 10.84 -6.12
C LEU A 34 6.43 11.55 -6.49
N ALA A 35 6.47 12.36 -7.54
CA ALA A 35 5.32 13.11 -8.03
C ALA A 35 4.21 12.23 -8.62
N HIS A 36 3.02 12.81 -8.86
CA HIS A 36 1.95 12.14 -9.59
C HIS A 36 2.48 11.57 -10.93
N GLY A 37 2.13 10.33 -11.22
CA GLY A 37 2.55 9.66 -12.46
C GLY A 37 3.89 8.93 -12.36
N THR A 38 4.70 9.21 -11.33
CA THR A 38 5.95 8.48 -11.10
C THR A 38 5.66 7.00 -10.90
N ARG A 39 6.35 6.16 -11.67
CA ARG A 39 6.36 4.71 -11.45
C ARG A 39 7.39 4.38 -10.39
N CYS A 40 7.07 3.43 -9.53
CA CYS A 40 7.88 3.04 -8.41
C CYS A 40 8.03 1.52 -8.32
N ALA A 41 9.25 1.08 -8.01
CA ALA A 41 9.51 -0.22 -7.43
C ALA A 41 9.21 -0.16 -5.92
N LEU A 42 8.66 -1.25 -5.39
CA LEU A 42 8.53 -1.47 -3.95
C LEU A 42 9.49 -2.59 -3.56
N VAL A 43 10.40 -2.30 -2.64
CA VAL A 43 11.38 -3.25 -2.13
C VAL A 43 11.13 -3.46 -0.65
N GLN A 44 10.94 -4.72 -0.24
CA GLN A 44 10.95 -5.07 1.18
C GLN A 44 12.38 -5.10 1.70
N THR A 45 12.59 -4.52 2.87
CA THR A 45 13.85 -4.57 3.61
C THR A 45 13.61 -5.28 4.94
N ASP A 46 14.68 -5.63 5.64
CA ASP A 46 14.58 -6.30 6.95
C ASP A 46 13.86 -5.42 7.99
N THR A 47 13.94 -4.10 7.84
CA THR A 47 13.40 -3.10 8.77
C THR A 47 12.15 -2.39 8.26
N GLY A 48 11.68 -2.70 7.04
CA GLY A 48 10.47 -2.11 6.49
C GLY A 48 10.34 -2.17 4.97
N LEU A 49 10.08 -1.02 4.35
CA LEU A 49 9.75 -0.89 2.93
C LEU A 49 10.47 0.31 2.30
N MET A 50 10.89 0.15 1.05
CA MET A 50 11.49 1.21 0.27
C MET A 50 10.72 1.40 -1.04
N LEU A 51 10.32 2.64 -1.29
CA LEU A 51 9.73 3.10 -2.54
C LEU A 51 10.78 3.84 -3.35
N ARG A 52 11.08 3.33 -4.55
CA ARG A 52 12.09 3.92 -5.45
C ARG A 52 11.46 4.22 -6.80
N ALA A 53 11.67 5.43 -7.30
CA ALA A 53 11.32 5.81 -8.66
C ALA A 53 11.99 4.84 -9.65
N ASP A 54 11.18 4.27 -10.53
CA ASP A 54 11.60 3.28 -11.50
C ASP A 54 10.65 3.34 -12.70
N PRO A 55 11.11 3.70 -13.91
CA PRO A 55 10.27 3.73 -15.11
C PRO A 55 9.52 2.42 -15.39
N TYR A 56 10.06 1.30 -14.93
CA TYR A 56 9.48 -0.04 -15.08
C TYR A 56 8.79 -0.54 -13.81
N GLY A 57 8.72 0.28 -12.77
CA GLY A 57 8.04 -0.01 -11.52
C GLY A 57 6.58 -0.39 -11.74
N LEU A 58 6.12 -1.39 -10.99
CA LEU A 58 4.76 -1.93 -11.08
C LEU A 58 3.72 -1.01 -10.46
N ARG A 59 4.14 -0.15 -9.52
CA ARG A 59 3.26 0.79 -8.83
C ARG A 59 3.38 2.16 -9.47
N ARG A 60 2.29 2.90 -9.47
CA ARG A 60 2.25 4.30 -9.93
C ARG A 60 1.76 5.17 -8.79
N VAL A 61 2.43 6.29 -8.57
CA VAL A 61 1.91 7.35 -7.69
C VAL A 61 0.66 7.93 -8.33
N ALA A 62 -0.47 7.71 -7.66
CA ALA A 62 -1.81 8.11 -8.06
C ALA A 62 -2.21 9.43 -7.38
N GLY A 63 -3.51 9.67 -7.24
CA GLY A 63 -4.04 10.94 -6.71
C GLY A 63 -3.89 12.07 -7.73
N LYS A 64 -3.97 13.31 -7.26
CA LYS A 64 -3.81 14.51 -8.08
C LYS A 64 -2.38 15.07 -7.96
N PRO A 65 -1.88 15.86 -8.91
CA PRO A 65 -0.55 16.46 -8.81
C PRO A 65 -0.29 17.20 -7.48
N GLU A 66 -1.27 17.93 -6.97
CA GLU A 66 -1.21 18.67 -5.71
C GLU A 66 -1.30 17.79 -4.46
N ARG A 67 -1.80 16.56 -4.62
CA ARG A 67 -2.00 15.60 -3.53
C ARG A 67 -1.76 14.17 -4.05
N PRO A 68 -0.49 13.82 -4.36
CA PRO A 68 -0.14 12.50 -4.84
C PRO A 68 -0.36 11.47 -3.74
N ILE A 69 -0.73 10.26 -4.14
CA ILE A 69 -1.01 9.17 -3.20
C ILE A 69 -0.30 7.92 -3.71
N ILE A 70 0.30 7.16 -2.81
CA ILE A 70 0.63 5.77 -3.06
C ILE A 70 -0.10 4.90 -2.04
N ASP A 71 -0.78 3.90 -2.57
CA ASP A 71 -1.57 2.95 -1.81
C ASP A 71 -1.01 1.54 -2.04
N ILE A 72 -0.60 0.91 -0.96
CA ILE A 72 0.02 -0.40 -0.97
C ILE A 72 -0.81 -1.30 -0.07
N THR A 73 -1.57 -2.19 -0.70
CA THR A 73 -2.33 -3.25 -0.06
C THR A 73 -1.77 -4.61 -0.49
N GLY A 74 -1.96 -5.62 0.35
CA GLY A 74 -1.66 -7.00 0.02
C GLY A 74 -1.76 -7.93 1.22
N THR A 75 -1.46 -9.21 1.01
CA THR A 75 -1.53 -10.24 2.06
C THR A 75 -0.57 -9.95 3.23
N SER A 76 0.52 -9.21 3.00
CA SER A 76 1.47 -8.79 4.02
C SER A 76 2.18 -7.50 3.61
N LEU A 77 2.48 -6.64 4.59
CA LEU A 77 3.41 -5.51 4.44
C LEU A 77 4.73 -5.72 5.20
N GLY A 78 5.03 -6.98 5.55
CA GLY A 78 6.21 -7.31 6.35
C GLY A 78 6.15 -6.68 7.74
N ALA A 79 7.28 -6.16 8.22
CA ALA A 79 7.38 -5.47 9.51
C ALA A 79 6.41 -4.28 9.59
N VAL A 80 6.27 -3.50 8.51
CA VAL A 80 5.39 -2.32 8.46
C VAL A 80 3.93 -2.67 8.75
N GLY A 81 3.46 -3.84 8.30
CA GLY A 81 2.07 -4.26 8.53
C GLY A 81 1.74 -4.64 9.97
N ARG A 82 2.75 -4.70 10.84
CA ARG A 82 2.62 -5.05 12.27
C ARG A 82 3.02 -3.90 13.19
N ALA A 83 3.55 -2.81 12.63
CA ALA A 83 4.04 -1.68 13.40
C ALA A 83 2.91 -0.72 13.74
N GLU A 84 2.94 -0.17 14.95
CA GLU A 84 2.04 0.91 15.36
C GLU A 84 2.54 2.26 14.81
N THR A 85 3.86 2.43 14.76
CA THR A 85 4.52 3.63 14.25
C THR A 85 5.64 3.28 13.26
N VAL A 86 5.88 4.19 12.34
CA VAL A 86 6.95 4.08 11.36
C VAL A 86 7.64 5.44 11.17
N THR A 87 8.92 5.40 10.85
CA THR A 87 9.68 6.57 10.38
C THR A 87 9.68 6.58 8.86
N CYS A 88 9.37 7.73 8.26
CA CYS A 88 9.50 7.95 6.82
C CYS A 88 10.68 8.87 6.53
N GLU A 89 11.67 8.39 5.78
CA GLU A 89 12.88 9.13 5.43
C GLU A 89 13.01 9.25 3.90
N TYR A 90 13.53 10.39 3.46
CA TYR A 90 13.77 10.66 2.05
C TYR A 90 14.82 11.76 1.89
N GLU A 91 15.52 11.72 0.76
CA GLU A 91 16.27 12.86 0.26
C GLU A 91 15.36 13.71 -0.63
N ALA A 92 15.44 15.04 -0.48
CA ALA A 92 14.61 15.95 -1.26
C ALA A 92 14.86 15.78 -2.77
N GLY A 93 13.84 15.38 -3.52
CA GLY A 93 13.92 15.13 -4.97
C GLY A 93 14.65 13.85 -5.37
N GLY A 94 15.10 13.02 -4.42
CA GLY A 94 15.93 11.84 -4.69
C GLY A 94 15.21 10.67 -5.36
N GLY A 95 13.89 10.74 -5.52
CA GLY A 95 13.08 9.64 -6.06
C GLY A 95 13.04 8.42 -5.13
N LEU A 96 13.27 8.60 -3.83
CA LEU A 96 13.39 7.53 -2.85
C LEU A 96 12.67 7.90 -1.55
N LEU A 97 11.87 6.99 -1.04
CA LEU A 97 11.24 7.10 0.27
C LEU A 97 11.38 5.75 1.00
N THR A 98 11.96 5.78 2.19
CA THR A 98 12.13 4.62 3.06
C THR A 98 11.14 4.71 4.23
N VAL A 99 10.46 3.61 4.52
CA VAL A 99 9.56 3.44 5.67
C VAL A 99 10.15 2.38 6.58
N THR A 100 10.52 2.77 7.79
CA THR A 100 11.19 1.91 8.78
C THR A 100 10.32 1.76 10.02
N THR A 101 10.18 0.54 10.54
CA THR A 101 9.46 0.31 11.81
C THR A 101 10.28 0.75 13.02
N GLN A 102 9.62 1.26 14.06
CA GLN A 102 10.25 1.59 15.35
C GLN A 102 10.20 0.42 16.34
#